data_AF-A0A8J2IZY6-F1
#
_entry.id   AF-A0A8J2IZY6-F1
#
_cell.length_a   1.000
_cell.length_b   1.000
_cell.length_c   1.000
_cell.angle_alpha   90.00
_cell.angle_beta   90.00
_cell.angle_gamma   90.00
#
_symmetry.space_group_name_H-M   'P 1'
#
loop_
_entity.id
_entity.type
_entity.pdbx_description
1 polymer ?
#
loop_
_entity_poly.entity_id
_entity_poly.type
_entity_poly.pdbx_seq_one_letter_code
_entity_poly.pdbx_strand_id
1 'polypeptide(L)'
;MKEIEIRTSKCVNFQFWNNDIGQPDHININWEKAGCSSPVGRRGGRQLLNLEAPQCFLDRNIIVRQLLHAMGFYPEQGRSDRDEYVEINWWNIQDGQVFNFEKYDTVDYGVPYDYTSIMHFKCDAFAIDPSQYTVHSKKPEGNDAYAQSERKRITESFGLGGLSDGDILQIRRFYGRTQFLETQNTPRTLKERTRFCPGAEAIFLEGRSNTLKLQPSFNKFFRQIILTSAICTGIHFAQTSPV
;
A
#
# COMPACT_ATOMS: atom_id res chain seq x y z
N MET A 1 -6.69 5.63 0.68
CA MET A 1 -6.06 6.96 0.88
C MET A 1 -6.56 7.57 2.18
N LYS A 2 -7.70 8.28 2.26
CA LYS A 2 -8.22 8.86 3.54
C LYS A 2 -8.18 7.92 4.74
N GLU A 3 -8.54 6.64 4.55
CA GLU A 3 -8.45 5.67 5.63
C GLU A 3 -7.02 5.45 6.13
N ILE A 4 -6.06 5.30 5.22
CA ILE A 4 -4.65 5.10 5.55
C ILE A 4 -4.20 6.29 6.39
N GLU A 5 -4.56 7.51 6.00
CA GLU A 5 -4.26 8.71 6.77
C GLU A 5 -4.89 8.65 8.17
N ILE A 6 -6.16 8.27 8.31
CA ILE A 6 -6.85 8.20 9.61
C ILE A 6 -6.21 7.14 10.51
N ARG A 7 -6.08 5.91 10.03
CA ARG A 7 -5.53 4.79 10.81
C ARG A 7 -4.07 5.00 11.14
N THR A 8 -3.32 5.71 10.32
CA THR A 8 -1.93 6.08 10.63
C THR A 8 -1.84 7.36 11.47
N SER A 9 -2.92 7.88 12.04
CA SER A 9 -2.89 9.13 12.84
C SER A 9 -2.29 10.32 12.06
N LYS A 10 -2.58 10.38 10.77
CA LYS A 10 -2.11 11.39 9.82
C LYS A 10 -0.59 11.45 9.69
N CYS A 11 0.13 10.35 9.90
CA CYS A 11 1.57 10.31 9.59
C CYS A 11 1.87 10.41 8.09
N VAL A 12 0.87 10.07 7.26
CA VAL A 12 0.86 10.32 5.82
C VAL A 12 -0.39 11.07 5.42
N ASN A 13 -0.28 11.89 4.38
CA ASN A 13 -1.40 12.61 3.78
C ASN A 13 -1.31 12.53 2.25
N PHE A 14 -2.39 12.07 1.60
CA PHE A 14 -2.41 12.00 0.13
C PHE A 14 -2.96 13.31 -0.42
N GLN A 15 -2.21 13.91 -1.35
CA GLN A 15 -2.59 15.15 -2.02
C GLN A 15 -2.67 14.92 -3.52
N PHE A 16 -3.58 15.62 -4.18
CA PHE A 16 -3.56 15.63 -5.64
C PHE A 16 -2.39 16.46 -6.13
N TRP A 17 -1.66 15.90 -7.08
CA TRP A 17 -0.59 16.61 -7.75
C TRP A 17 -1.19 17.57 -8.80
N ASN A 18 -0.62 18.77 -8.87
CA ASN A 18 -0.83 19.68 -9.98
C ASN A 18 0.50 20.40 -10.30
N ASN A 19 0.62 20.93 -11.51
CA ASN A 19 1.84 21.62 -11.97
C ASN A 19 2.14 22.89 -11.16
N ASP A 20 1.13 23.51 -10.54
CA ASP A 20 1.26 24.79 -9.84
C ASP A 20 1.88 24.64 -8.44
N ILE A 21 1.77 23.46 -7.81
CA ILE A 21 2.35 23.16 -6.50
C ILE A 21 3.89 23.01 -6.58
N GLY A 22 4.45 22.91 -7.80
CA GLY A 22 5.90 22.84 -8.00
C GLY A 22 6.57 21.62 -7.37
N GLN A 23 5.80 20.54 -7.14
CA GLN A 23 6.31 19.34 -6.50
C GLN A 23 6.75 18.33 -7.57
N PRO A 24 8.06 18.15 -7.84
CA PRO A 24 8.53 17.29 -8.91
C PRO A 24 8.16 15.82 -8.69
N ASP A 25 8.07 15.40 -7.43
CA ASP A 25 7.94 13.98 -7.09
C ASP A 25 6.48 13.63 -6.82
N HIS A 26 5.95 12.71 -7.63
CA HIS A 26 4.55 12.32 -7.56
C HIS A 26 4.33 10.93 -8.16
N ILE A 27 3.27 10.27 -7.70
CA ILE A 27 2.81 8.99 -8.23
C ILE A 27 1.82 9.25 -9.37
N ASN A 28 2.14 8.79 -10.56
CA ASN A 28 1.24 8.75 -11.70
C ASN A 28 0.46 7.43 -11.69
N ILE A 29 -0.86 7.50 -11.47
CA ILE A 29 -1.72 6.31 -11.48
C ILE A 29 -2.19 6.03 -12.91
N ASN A 30 -1.91 4.83 -13.40
CA ASN A 30 -2.28 4.36 -14.75
C ASN A 30 -2.91 2.95 -14.69
N TRP A 31 -3.58 2.54 -15.75
CA TRP A 31 -4.27 1.25 -15.89
C TRP A 31 -4.07 0.58 -17.26
N GLU A 32 -3.20 1.15 -18.10
CA GLU A 32 -2.98 0.72 -19.49
C GLU A 32 -2.05 -0.49 -19.63
N LYS A 33 -1.21 -0.78 -18.61
CA LYS A 33 -0.30 -1.94 -18.65
C LYS A 33 -0.91 -3.14 -17.93
N ALA A 34 -0.48 -4.33 -18.33
CA ALA A 34 -0.82 -5.57 -17.64
C ALA A 34 -0.21 -5.63 -16.23
N GLY A 35 -0.94 -6.23 -15.29
CA GLY A 35 -0.56 -6.44 -13.90
C GLY A 35 -0.77 -5.24 -12.98
N CYS A 36 -0.62 -5.47 -11.68
CA CYS A 36 -0.67 -4.43 -10.64
C CYS A 36 0.75 -4.24 -10.11
N SER A 37 1.32 -3.04 -10.22
CA SER A 37 2.71 -2.80 -9.80
C SER A 37 2.96 -1.37 -9.37
N SER A 38 3.91 -1.21 -8.45
CA SER A 38 4.46 0.08 -8.07
C SER A 38 5.94 -0.07 -7.70
N PRO A 39 6.81 0.89 -8.07
CA PRO A 39 8.15 0.98 -7.50
C PRO A 39 8.08 1.12 -5.99
N VAL A 40 9.01 0.49 -5.28
CA VAL A 40 9.13 0.68 -3.84
C VAL A 40 9.75 2.04 -3.55
N GLY A 41 9.07 2.85 -2.73
CA GLY A 41 9.51 4.15 -2.23
C GLY A 41 9.47 5.29 -3.25
N ARG A 42 9.88 6.48 -2.80
CA ARG A 42 10.01 7.70 -3.62
C ARG A 42 11.22 7.57 -4.54
N ARG A 43 11.00 7.66 -5.86
CA ARG A 43 12.05 7.50 -6.88
C ARG A 43 12.64 8.81 -7.41
N GLY A 44 12.04 9.95 -7.06
CA GLY A 44 12.33 11.23 -7.69
C GLY A 44 11.60 11.37 -9.03
N GLY A 45 11.04 12.56 -9.28
CA GLY A 45 10.18 12.84 -10.43
C GLY A 45 8.87 12.04 -10.44
N ARG A 46 8.29 11.92 -11.64
CA ARG A 46 7.07 11.15 -11.88
C ARG A 46 7.36 9.64 -11.80
N GLN A 47 6.72 8.93 -10.87
CA GLN A 47 6.79 7.45 -10.77
C GLN A 47 5.45 6.79 -11.08
N LEU A 48 5.47 5.71 -11.88
CA LEU A 48 4.26 5.00 -12.30
C LEU A 48 3.75 4.06 -11.20
N LEU A 49 2.46 4.12 -10.88
CA LEU A 49 1.71 3.09 -10.17
C LEU A 49 0.67 2.52 -11.15
N ASN A 50 0.86 1.28 -11.59
CA ASN A 50 -0.02 0.63 -12.55
C ASN A 50 -1.06 -0.24 -11.84
N LEU A 51 -2.32 -0.05 -12.22
CA LEU A 51 -3.48 -0.80 -11.78
C LEU A 51 -4.25 -1.25 -13.02
N GLU A 52 -3.87 -2.37 -13.64
CA GLU A 52 -4.61 -2.96 -14.76
C GLU A 52 -6.12 -3.03 -14.47
N ALA A 53 -6.92 -2.45 -15.36
CA ALA A 53 -8.37 -2.53 -15.28
C ALA A 53 -8.91 -3.74 -16.09
N PRO A 54 -9.88 -4.51 -15.56
CA PRO A 54 -10.55 -4.32 -14.26
C PRO A 54 -9.82 -4.97 -13.08
N GLN A 55 -8.83 -5.83 -13.33
CA GLN A 55 -8.30 -6.81 -12.36
C GLN A 55 -7.84 -6.19 -11.04
N CYS A 56 -7.04 -5.12 -11.09
CA CYS A 56 -6.50 -4.49 -9.88
C CYS A 56 -7.57 -3.71 -9.09
N PHE A 57 -8.76 -3.51 -9.66
CA PHE A 57 -9.89 -2.81 -9.03
C PHE A 57 -10.97 -3.75 -8.50
N LEU A 58 -10.88 -5.05 -8.78
CA LEU A 58 -11.81 -6.05 -8.23
C LEU A 58 -11.59 -6.25 -6.73
N ASP A 59 -10.35 -6.06 -6.27
CA ASP A 59 -9.99 -6.15 -4.86
C ASP A 59 -9.29 -4.87 -4.40
N ARG A 60 -9.91 -4.16 -3.46
CA ARG A 60 -9.35 -2.95 -2.86
C ARG A 60 -7.99 -3.20 -2.21
N ASN A 61 -7.73 -4.41 -1.70
CA ASN A 61 -6.48 -4.75 -1.05
C ASN A 61 -5.30 -4.68 -2.01
N ILE A 62 -5.53 -4.96 -3.30
CA ILE A 62 -4.51 -4.81 -4.34
C ILE A 62 -4.08 -3.35 -4.47
N ILE A 63 -5.05 -2.42 -4.53
CA ILE A 63 -4.76 -0.98 -4.61
C ILE A 63 -3.99 -0.51 -3.38
N VAL A 64 -4.38 -0.95 -2.19
CA VAL A 64 -3.70 -0.59 -0.93
C VAL A 64 -2.27 -1.13 -0.92
N ARG A 65 -2.04 -2.38 -1.34
CA ARG A 65 -0.69 -2.96 -1.47
C ARG A 65 0.18 -2.14 -2.41
N GLN A 66 -0.34 -1.74 -3.58
CA GLN A 66 0.44 -0.91 -4.52
C GLN A 66 0.78 0.47 -3.94
N LEU A 67 -0.14 1.07 -3.17
CA LEU A 67 0.16 2.32 -2.46
C LEU A 67 1.23 2.12 -1.36
N LEU A 68 1.20 1.02 -0.62
CA LEU A 68 2.22 0.70 0.38
C LEU A 68 3.59 0.47 -0.27
N HIS A 69 3.67 -0.19 -1.43
CA HIS A 69 4.90 -0.23 -2.20
C HIS A 69 5.41 1.19 -2.51
N ALA A 70 4.58 2.07 -3.07
CA ALA A 70 4.96 3.45 -3.35
C ALA A 70 5.41 4.22 -2.10
N MET A 71 4.85 3.88 -0.94
CA MET A 71 5.22 4.41 0.38
C MET A 71 6.56 3.86 0.94
N GLY A 72 7.16 2.86 0.29
CA GLY A 72 8.47 2.30 0.69
C GLY A 72 8.42 0.94 1.39
N PHE A 73 7.25 0.29 1.43
CA PHE A 73 7.11 -1.01 2.07
C PHE A 73 7.38 -2.14 1.07
N TYR A 74 8.32 -3.02 1.43
CA TYR A 74 8.60 -4.25 0.71
C TYR A 74 7.57 -5.34 1.06
N PRO A 75 7.46 -6.41 0.24
CA PRO A 75 6.67 -7.58 0.61
C PRO A 75 7.14 -8.19 1.93
N GLU A 76 6.21 -8.64 2.78
CA GLU A 76 6.53 -9.15 4.13
C GLU A 76 7.41 -10.41 4.05
N GLN A 77 7.17 -11.31 3.09
CA GLN A 77 7.99 -12.50 2.88
C GLN A 77 9.39 -12.19 2.31
N GLY A 78 9.63 -10.94 1.91
CA GLY A 78 10.93 -10.44 1.47
C GLY A 78 11.75 -9.81 2.59
N ARG A 79 11.28 -9.80 3.85
CA ARG A 79 12.04 -9.26 4.98
C ARG A 79 13.37 -10.01 5.18
N SER A 80 14.35 -9.30 5.73
CA SER A 80 15.67 -9.86 6.06
C SER A 80 15.59 -11.02 7.07
N ASP A 81 14.64 -10.95 8.01
CA ASP A 81 14.38 -11.94 9.08
C ASP A 81 13.35 -13.03 8.70
N ARG A 82 12.82 -13.02 7.47
CA ARG A 82 11.69 -13.89 7.07
C ARG A 82 11.94 -15.38 7.29
N ASP A 83 13.20 -15.83 7.24
CA ASP A 83 13.56 -17.24 7.43
C ASP A 83 13.33 -17.75 8.88
N GLU A 84 13.08 -16.86 9.85
CA GLU A 84 12.64 -17.26 11.20
C GLU A 84 11.13 -17.58 11.25
N TYR A 85 10.37 -17.13 10.26
CA TYR A 85 8.90 -17.12 10.27
C TYR A 85 8.29 -17.98 9.16
N VAL A 86 8.94 -18.01 7.99
CA VAL A 86 8.49 -18.75 6.82
C VAL A 86 9.62 -19.54 6.18
N GLU A 87 9.25 -20.54 5.41
CA GLU A 87 10.11 -21.29 4.50
C GLU A 87 9.57 -21.15 3.08
N ILE A 88 10.45 -20.82 2.14
CA ILE A 88 10.08 -20.70 0.72
C ILE A 88 10.37 -22.03 0.04
N ASN A 89 9.34 -22.63 -0.56
CA ASN A 89 9.48 -23.81 -1.40
C ASN A 89 9.90 -23.38 -2.81
N TRP A 90 11.20 -23.22 -3.00
CA TRP A 90 11.78 -22.75 -4.26
C TRP A 90 11.46 -23.64 -5.47
N TRP A 91 11.23 -24.94 -5.25
CA TRP A 91 10.92 -25.91 -6.31
C TRP A 91 9.52 -25.77 -6.88
N ASN A 92 8.63 -25.10 -6.15
CA ASN A 92 7.25 -24.88 -6.59
C ASN A 92 7.03 -23.45 -7.12
N ILE A 93 8.08 -22.67 -7.39
CA ILE A 93 7.94 -21.31 -7.94
C ILE A 93 8.03 -21.37 -9.46
N GLN A 94 7.09 -20.72 -10.15
CA GLN A 94 7.09 -20.59 -11.61
C GLN A 94 8.41 -20.02 -12.13
N ASP A 95 8.88 -20.56 -13.27
CA ASP A 95 10.08 -20.08 -13.93
C ASP A 95 10.04 -18.57 -14.16
N GLY A 96 11.13 -17.89 -13.83
CA GLY A 96 11.23 -16.44 -13.92
C GLY A 96 10.53 -15.68 -12.78
N GLN A 97 9.89 -16.32 -11.80
CA GLN A 97 9.25 -15.65 -10.66
C GLN A 97 10.05 -15.72 -9.36
N VAL A 98 11.20 -16.38 -9.35
CA VAL A 98 12.10 -16.55 -8.19
C VAL A 98 12.46 -15.21 -7.54
N PHE A 99 12.67 -14.17 -8.35
CA PHE A 99 13.04 -12.84 -7.86
C PHE A 99 12.00 -12.21 -6.92
N ASN A 100 10.73 -12.63 -6.96
CA ASN A 100 9.69 -12.11 -6.06
C ASN A 100 9.81 -12.61 -4.61
N PHE A 101 10.69 -13.60 -4.36
CA PHE A 101 10.91 -14.22 -3.06
C PHE A 101 12.31 -13.94 -2.50
N GLU A 102 13.09 -13.12 -3.21
CA GLU A 102 14.38 -12.63 -2.73
C GLU A 102 14.19 -11.77 -1.49
N LYS A 103 15.17 -11.83 -0.59
CA LYS A 103 15.18 -11.00 0.62
C LYS A 103 15.73 -9.62 0.29
N TYR A 104 15.16 -8.61 0.95
CA TYR A 104 15.63 -7.24 0.91
C TYR A 104 16.34 -6.91 2.23
N ASP A 105 17.25 -5.94 2.19
CA ASP A 105 17.82 -5.35 3.40
C ASP A 105 16.78 -4.41 4.04
N THR A 106 15.93 -4.99 4.90
CA THR A 106 14.79 -4.29 5.52
C THR A 106 15.08 -3.89 6.95
N VAL A 107 14.63 -2.70 7.33
CA VAL A 107 14.48 -2.26 8.72
C VAL A 107 13.06 -2.57 9.17
N ASP A 108 12.90 -3.32 10.25
CA ASP A 108 11.59 -3.73 10.78
C ASP A 108 10.89 -2.65 11.62
N TYR A 109 11.64 -1.62 12.02
CA TYR A 109 11.24 -0.58 12.96
C TYR A 109 10.72 -1.17 14.29
N GLY A 110 11.23 -2.32 14.72
CA GLY A 110 10.78 -3.08 15.88
C GLY A 110 9.35 -3.61 15.77
N VAL A 111 8.82 -3.74 14.56
CA VAL A 111 7.52 -4.36 14.27
C VAL A 111 7.75 -5.84 13.95
N PRO A 112 7.16 -6.78 14.72
CA PRO A 112 7.29 -8.22 14.46
C PRO A 112 6.79 -8.59 13.06
N TYR A 113 7.27 -9.72 12.54
CA TYR A 113 6.76 -10.30 11.29
C TYR A 113 5.25 -10.53 11.36
N ASP A 114 4.52 -10.04 10.35
CA ASP A 114 3.05 -10.04 10.34
C ASP A 114 2.48 -10.91 9.21
N TYR A 115 2.08 -12.14 9.56
CA TYR A 115 1.42 -13.07 8.62
C TYR A 115 0.09 -12.54 8.06
N THR A 116 -0.54 -11.59 8.76
CA THR A 116 -1.79 -10.94 8.35
C THR A 116 -1.57 -9.64 7.59
N SER A 117 -0.31 -9.21 7.41
CA SER A 117 0.02 -8.03 6.63
C SER A 117 -0.58 -8.10 5.23
N ILE A 118 -1.07 -6.97 4.75
CA ILE A 118 -1.48 -6.82 3.36
C ILE A 118 -0.30 -6.96 2.39
N MET A 119 0.93 -6.78 2.87
CA MET A 119 2.17 -6.93 2.10
C MET A 119 2.67 -8.38 2.05
N HIS A 120 2.14 -9.27 2.88
CA HIS A 120 2.50 -10.68 2.85
C HIS A 120 1.87 -11.37 1.63
N PHE A 121 2.66 -12.16 0.92
CA PHE A 121 2.14 -12.99 -0.17
C PHE A 121 1.12 -14.02 0.31
N LYS A 122 0.27 -14.48 -0.60
CA LYS A 122 -0.49 -15.71 -0.38
C LYS A 122 0.47 -16.89 -0.44
N CYS A 123 0.11 -17.99 0.20
CA CYS A 123 1.03 -19.11 0.34
C CYS A 123 1.16 -19.92 -0.95
N ASP A 124 0.24 -19.78 -1.89
CA ASP A 124 0.28 -20.33 -3.26
C ASP A 124 0.75 -19.30 -4.31
N ALA A 125 1.28 -18.14 -3.88
CA ALA A 125 1.70 -17.09 -4.80
C ALA A 125 2.77 -17.65 -5.76
N PHE A 126 2.59 -17.42 -7.07
CA PHE A 126 3.50 -17.88 -8.13
C PHE A 126 3.79 -19.39 -8.12
N ALA A 127 2.86 -20.20 -7.61
CA ALA A 127 3.01 -21.65 -7.57
C ALA A 127 2.99 -22.29 -8.96
N ILE A 128 3.83 -23.30 -9.19
CA ILE A 128 3.70 -24.22 -10.33
C ILE A 128 2.46 -25.10 -10.11
N ASP A 129 2.37 -25.70 -8.93
CA ASP A 129 1.22 -26.47 -8.45
C ASP A 129 0.57 -25.71 -7.28
N PRO A 130 -0.60 -25.06 -7.49
CA PRO A 130 -1.31 -24.30 -6.44
C PRO A 130 -1.81 -25.16 -5.27
N SER A 131 -1.81 -26.49 -5.39
CA SER A 131 -2.12 -27.38 -4.25
C SER A 131 -0.95 -27.51 -3.27
N GLN A 132 0.23 -27.07 -3.65
CA GLN A 132 1.43 -26.99 -2.83
C GLN A 132 1.77 -25.53 -2.55
N TYR A 133 2.15 -25.21 -1.32
CA TYR A 133 2.50 -23.84 -0.98
C TYR A 133 3.92 -23.50 -1.46
N THR A 134 4.09 -22.27 -1.93
CA THR A 134 5.38 -21.61 -2.16
C THR A 134 5.89 -20.94 -0.89
N VAL A 135 5.01 -20.54 0.04
CA VAL A 135 5.37 -19.93 1.34
C VAL A 135 4.76 -20.76 2.47
N HIS A 136 5.59 -21.44 3.25
CA HIS A 136 5.17 -22.22 4.41
C HIS A 136 5.44 -21.45 5.70
N SER A 137 4.43 -21.27 6.55
CA SER A 137 4.66 -20.74 7.89
C SER A 137 5.31 -21.77 8.81
N LYS A 138 6.30 -21.34 9.59
CA LYS A 138 6.93 -22.13 10.65
C LYS A 138 6.13 -22.10 11.97
N LYS A 139 5.16 -21.19 12.09
CA LYS A 139 4.35 -20.99 13.30
C LYS A 139 2.86 -21.26 13.04
N PRO A 140 2.11 -21.77 14.03
CA PRO A 140 0.67 -22.00 13.90
C PRO A 140 -0.11 -20.75 13.50
N GLU A 141 0.28 -19.57 13.97
CA GLU A 141 -0.37 -18.28 13.67
C GLU A 141 -0.19 -17.84 12.21
N GLY A 142 0.78 -18.41 11.50
CA GLY A 142 0.94 -18.19 10.07
C GLY A 142 0.31 -19.28 9.21
N ASN A 143 -0.45 -20.22 9.79
CA ASN A 143 -1.16 -21.20 8.98
C ASN A 143 -2.15 -20.49 8.05
N ASP A 144 -2.27 -20.98 6.82
CA ASP A 144 -3.08 -20.37 5.76
C ASP A 144 -4.50 -20.06 6.19
N ALA A 145 -5.16 -21.02 6.83
CA ALA A 145 -6.54 -20.86 7.25
C ALA A 145 -6.67 -19.69 8.24
N TYR A 146 -5.79 -19.59 9.23
CA TYR A 146 -5.77 -18.52 10.21
C TYR A 146 -5.41 -17.18 9.56
N ALA A 147 -4.26 -17.07 8.89
CA ALA A 147 -3.79 -15.81 8.30
C ALA A 147 -4.73 -15.29 7.21
N GLN A 148 -5.35 -16.16 6.42
CA GLN A 148 -6.36 -15.78 5.43
C GLN A 148 -7.69 -15.44 6.11
N SER A 149 -8.14 -16.20 7.13
CA SER A 149 -9.36 -15.87 7.86
C SER A 149 -9.26 -14.54 8.58
N GLU A 150 -8.10 -14.22 9.16
CA GLU A 150 -7.89 -12.97 9.87
C GLU A 150 -7.76 -11.81 8.88
N ARG A 151 -7.07 -11.98 7.73
CA ARG A 151 -7.09 -10.97 6.65
C ARG A 151 -8.49 -10.72 6.11
N LYS A 152 -9.28 -11.78 5.94
CA LYS A 152 -10.68 -11.69 5.52
C LYS A 152 -11.50 -10.96 6.59
N ARG A 153 -11.35 -11.33 7.86
CA ARG A 153 -12.00 -10.67 9.00
C ARG A 153 -11.63 -9.19 9.10
N ILE A 154 -10.35 -8.83 8.96
CA ILE A 154 -9.88 -7.44 8.95
C ILE A 154 -10.54 -6.68 7.79
N THR A 155 -10.58 -7.29 6.61
CA THR A 155 -11.22 -6.69 5.42
C THR A 155 -12.72 -6.46 5.64
N GLU A 156 -13.43 -7.45 6.19
CA GLU A 156 -14.89 -7.44 6.41
C GLU A 156 -15.33 -6.58 7.61
N SER A 157 -14.63 -6.68 8.75
CA SER A 157 -15.00 -6.02 10.02
C SER A 157 -14.85 -4.51 9.94
N PHE A 158 -13.88 -4.04 9.18
CA PHE A 158 -13.59 -2.63 9.08
C PHE A 158 -14.12 -2.03 7.77
N GLY A 159 -14.51 -2.84 6.77
CA GLY A 159 -14.86 -2.37 5.42
C GLY A 159 -13.65 -1.81 4.65
N LEU A 160 -12.45 -2.17 5.09
CA LEU A 160 -11.23 -1.39 4.93
C LEU A 160 -10.05 -2.26 4.55
N GLY A 161 -9.79 -2.40 3.24
CA GLY A 161 -8.45 -2.46 2.66
C GLY A 161 -7.38 -3.29 3.35
N GLY A 162 -7.72 -4.36 4.07
CA GLY A 162 -6.84 -5.38 4.66
C GLY A 162 -5.69 -4.95 5.57
N LEU A 163 -5.50 -3.67 5.92
CA LEU A 163 -4.36 -3.25 6.75
C LEU A 163 -4.44 -3.84 8.14
N SER A 164 -3.43 -4.65 8.48
CA SER A 164 -3.18 -5.20 9.80
C SER A 164 -2.73 -4.11 10.79
N ASP A 165 -2.72 -4.43 12.08
CA ASP A 165 -2.16 -3.54 13.09
C ASP A 165 -0.64 -3.38 12.94
N GLY A 166 0.05 -4.42 12.44
CA GLY A 166 1.46 -4.37 12.08
C GLY A 166 1.73 -3.38 10.95
N ASP A 167 0.95 -3.42 9.86
CA ASP A 167 1.06 -2.48 8.74
C ASP A 167 0.95 -1.03 9.23
N ILE A 168 -0.04 -0.74 10.10
CA ILE A 168 -0.26 0.62 10.61
C ILE A 168 0.86 1.06 11.53
N LEU A 169 1.32 0.18 12.41
CA LEU A 169 2.41 0.48 13.32
C LEU A 169 3.70 0.74 12.55
N GLN A 170 3.98 -0.04 11.51
CA GLN A 170 5.16 0.14 10.68
C GLN A 170 5.09 1.46 9.89
N ILE A 171 3.93 1.79 9.29
CA ILE A 171 3.73 3.10 8.63
C ILE A 171 3.95 4.26 9.61
N ARG A 172 3.39 4.16 10.82
CA ARG A 172 3.57 5.18 11.86
C ARG A 172 5.01 5.33 12.31
N ARG A 173 5.77 4.24 12.42
CA ARG A 173 7.18 4.29 12.84
C ARG A 173 8.11 4.72 11.71
N PHE A 174 7.76 4.42 10.47
CA PHE A 174 8.51 4.85 9.30
C PHE A 174 8.35 6.34 9.03
N TYR A 175 7.11 6.85 8.99
CA TYR A 175 6.83 8.26 8.69
C TYR A 175 6.74 9.15 9.94
N GLY A 176 6.50 8.57 11.11
CA GLY A 176 6.58 9.31 12.36
C GLY A 176 8.03 9.53 12.74
N ARG A 177 8.44 10.79 12.87
CA ARG A 177 9.75 11.11 13.46
C ARG A 177 9.78 10.59 14.90
N THR A 178 10.60 9.57 15.15
CA THR A 178 11.09 9.29 16.50
C THR A 178 12.00 10.44 16.91
N GLN A 179 11.45 11.47 17.54
CA GLN A 179 12.25 12.31 18.42
C GLN A 179 12.57 11.46 19.66
N PHE A 180 13.54 10.56 19.53
CA PHE A 180 13.90 9.59 20.57
C PHE A 180 15.41 9.48 20.81
N LEU A 181 16.22 10.41 20.31
CA LEU A 181 17.65 10.43 20.66
C LEU A 181 18.07 11.50 21.65
N GLU A 182 17.32 12.59 21.86
CA GLU A 182 17.75 13.61 22.83
C GLU A 182 16.52 14.35 23.37
N THR A 183 15.98 13.93 24.52
CA THR A 183 15.54 14.83 25.62
C THR A 183 14.81 14.05 26.72
N GLN A 184 15.45 14.01 27.90
CA GLN A 184 14.84 14.13 29.23
C GLN A 184 13.96 12.97 29.76
N ASN A 185 14.60 12.04 30.50
CA ASN A 185 14.24 11.48 31.83
C ASN A 185 12.78 11.49 32.35
N THR A 186 11.75 11.39 31.51
CA THR A 186 10.36 11.28 31.96
C THR A 186 9.71 9.98 31.45
N PRO A 187 9.24 9.10 32.34
CA PRO A 187 8.59 7.86 31.93
C PRO A 187 7.17 8.18 31.45
N ARG A 188 6.99 8.32 30.13
CA ARG A 188 5.66 8.37 29.48
C ARG A 188 5.18 6.97 29.10
N THR A 189 3.87 6.80 29.16
CA THR A 189 3.18 5.51 28.95
C THR A 189 3.34 5.02 27.50
N LEU A 190 3.31 3.70 27.27
CA LEU A 190 3.44 3.09 25.93
C LEU A 190 2.43 3.65 24.90
N LYS A 191 1.28 4.13 25.38
CA LYS A 191 0.19 4.75 24.61
C LYS A 191 0.49 6.16 24.08
N GLU A 192 1.51 6.83 24.62
CA GLU A 192 1.98 8.15 24.20
C GLU A 192 3.17 8.04 23.22
N ARG A 193 3.83 6.87 23.16
CA ARG A 193 5.04 6.62 22.35
C ARG A 193 4.77 6.38 20.85
N THR A 194 3.51 6.18 20.44
CA THR A 194 3.13 5.80 19.06
C THR A 194 2.35 6.85 18.28
N ARG A 195 2.19 8.07 18.83
CA ARG A 195 1.27 9.10 18.31
C ARG A 195 1.93 10.39 17.81
N PHE A 196 3.24 10.42 17.66
CA PHE A 196 3.94 11.64 17.27
C PHE A 196 4.31 11.64 15.78
N CYS A 197 3.55 12.38 14.97
CA CYS A 197 3.82 12.62 13.55
C CYS A 197 3.85 14.12 13.24
N PRO A 198 4.89 14.84 13.70
CA PRO A 198 5.04 16.27 13.49
C PRO A 198 5.42 16.55 12.03
N GLY A 199 4.42 16.70 11.17
CA GLY A 199 4.60 16.96 9.74
C GLY A 199 4.35 15.72 8.90
N ALA A 200 3.08 15.35 8.77
CA ALA A 200 2.60 14.30 7.87
C ALA A 200 3.34 14.34 6.54
N GLU A 201 3.93 13.21 6.12
CA GLU A 201 4.55 13.16 4.79
C GLU A 201 3.45 13.29 3.73
N ALA A 202 3.61 14.26 2.84
CA ALA A 202 2.68 14.47 1.74
C ALA A 202 3.04 13.57 0.55
N ILE A 203 2.10 12.72 0.14
CA ILE A 203 2.24 11.85 -1.03
C ILE A 203 1.36 12.42 -2.14
N PHE A 204 2.00 12.86 -3.23
CA PHE A 204 1.32 13.51 -4.35
C PHE A 204 0.89 12.50 -5.41
N LEU A 205 -0.35 12.63 -5.88
CA LEU A 205 -0.97 11.70 -6.83
C LEU A 205 -1.44 12.43 -8.09
N GLU A 206 -0.93 12.02 -9.24
CA GLU A 206 -1.38 12.45 -10.56
C GLU A 206 -2.31 11.39 -11.15
N GLY A 207 -3.51 11.79 -11.57
CA GLY A 207 -4.46 10.95 -12.30
C GLY A 207 -4.87 11.60 -13.61
N ARG A 208 -5.09 10.80 -14.67
CA ARG A 208 -5.58 11.32 -15.95
C ARG A 208 -7.09 11.60 -15.88
N SER A 209 -7.46 12.87 -16.01
CA SER A 209 -8.86 13.34 -16.02
C SER A 209 -9.61 13.08 -17.36
N ASN A 210 -8.91 12.96 -18.50
CA ASN A 210 -9.52 13.24 -19.81
C ASN A 210 -9.82 12.07 -20.76
N THR A 211 -9.88 10.82 -20.31
CA THR A 211 -10.28 9.72 -21.24
C THR A 211 -11.03 8.58 -20.56
N LEU A 212 -12.22 8.86 -20.04
CA LEU A 212 -13.08 7.82 -19.44
C LEU A 212 -14.52 7.92 -19.97
N LYS A 213 -14.71 7.51 -21.23
CA LYS A 213 -15.98 6.89 -21.65
C LYS A 213 -16.07 5.52 -20.96
N LEU A 214 -16.42 5.52 -19.69
CA LEU A 214 -16.61 4.32 -18.88
C LEU A 214 -17.84 3.55 -19.38
N GLN A 215 -17.66 2.27 -19.75
CA GLN A 215 -18.77 1.39 -20.06
C GLN A 215 -19.78 1.29 -18.89
N PRO A 216 -21.07 1.00 -19.16
CA PRO A 216 -22.12 0.99 -18.13
C PRO A 216 -21.91 -0.03 -17.00
N SER A 217 -21.05 -1.04 -17.20
CA SER A 217 -20.79 -2.15 -16.27
C SER A 217 -19.81 -1.82 -15.12
N PHE A 218 -19.21 -0.62 -15.09
CA PHE A 218 -18.25 -0.26 -14.05
C PHE A 218 -18.94 0.10 -12.72
N ASN A 219 -18.63 -0.68 -11.68
CA ASN A 219 -19.17 -0.58 -10.32
C ASN A 219 -19.04 0.85 -9.73
N LYS A 220 -19.97 1.24 -8.85
CA LYS A 220 -20.02 2.55 -8.16
C LYS A 220 -18.69 2.94 -7.48
N PHE A 221 -17.93 1.93 -7.04
CA PHE A 221 -16.57 2.06 -6.46
C PHE A 221 -15.51 2.53 -7.48
N PHE A 222 -15.56 2.01 -8.71
CA PHE A 222 -14.68 2.38 -9.83
C PHE A 222 -14.86 3.85 -10.21
N ARG A 223 -16.12 4.30 -10.25
CA ARG A 223 -16.47 5.70 -10.48
C ARG A 223 -15.97 6.61 -9.35
N GLN A 224 -16.07 6.20 -8.08
CA GLN A 224 -15.67 7.08 -6.96
C GLN A 224 -14.16 7.35 -6.93
N ILE A 225 -13.31 6.34 -7.19
CA ILE A 225 -11.85 6.50 -7.21
C ILE A 225 -11.41 7.36 -8.39
N ILE A 226 -11.99 7.14 -9.56
CA ILE A 226 -11.65 7.85 -10.80
C ILE A 226 -12.26 9.26 -10.86
N LEU A 227 -13.49 9.46 -10.40
CA LEU A 227 -14.12 10.78 -10.35
C LEU A 227 -13.41 11.71 -9.36
N THR A 228 -12.88 11.18 -8.24
CA THR A 228 -12.05 12.01 -7.36
C THR A 228 -10.77 12.52 -8.03
N SER A 229 -10.25 11.84 -9.06
CA SER A 229 -9.15 12.36 -9.90
C SER A 229 -9.61 13.23 -11.09
N ALA A 230 -10.88 13.16 -11.51
CA ALA A 230 -11.40 13.87 -12.68
C ALA A 230 -12.16 15.19 -12.36
N ILE A 231 -12.54 15.42 -11.10
CA ILE A 231 -13.39 16.57 -10.73
C ILE A 231 -12.67 17.94 -10.77
N CYS A 232 -11.34 18.02 -10.88
CA CYS A 232 -10.64 19.31 -10.79
C CYS A 232 -9.58 19.59 -11.88
N THR A 233 -9.84 19.24 -13.14
CA THR A 233 -9.22 19.94 -14.29
C THR A 233 -10.05 21.13 -14.79
N GLY A 234 -11.11 21.52 -14.06
CA GLY A 234 -11.96 22.66 -14.41
C GLY A 234 -11.57 23.93 -13.68
N ILE A 235 -10.68 24.71 -14.29
CA ILE A 235 -10.67 26.17 -14.13
C ILE A 235 -12.11 26.64 -14.42
N HIS A 236 -12.82 27.17 -13.43
CA HIS A 236 -14.01 27.98 -13.69
C HIS A 236 -13.52 29.28 -14.33
N PHE A 237 -13.38 29.29 -15.66
CA PHE A 237 -13.49 30.53 -16.39
C PHE A 237 -14.96 30.95 -16.29
N ALA A 238 -15.19 32.05 -15.59
CA ALA A 238 -16.42 32.82 -15.72
C ALA A 238 -16.57 33.20 -17.21
N GLN A 239 -17.52 32.58 -17.90
CA GLN A 239 -18.07 33.18 -19.11
C GLN A 239 -19.11 34.20 -18.67
N THR A 240 -18.67 35.44 -18.52
CA THR A 240 -19.53 36.57 -18.85
C THR A 240 -19.78 36.51 -20.36
N SER A 241 -21.02 36.28 -20.77
CA SER A 241 -21.46 36.68 -22.11
C SER A 241 -22.33 37.93 -21.96
N PRO A 242 -22.07 38.98 -22.76
CA PRO A 242 -22.95 40.14 -22.86
C PRO A 242 -24.10 39.86 -23.83
N VAL A 243 -25.10 40.74 -23.71
CA VAL A 243 -26.39 40.87 -24.43
C VAL A 243 -27.54 40.09 -23.80
#